data_AF-A0A3C0QG76-F1
#
_entry.id   AF-A0A3C0QG76-F1
#
_cell.length_a   1.000
_cell.length_b   1.000
_cell.length_c   1.000
_cell.angle_alpha   90.00
_cell.angle_beta   90.00
_cell.angle_gamma   90.00
#
_symmetry.space_group_name_H-M   'P 1'
#
loop_
_entity.id
_entity.type
_entity.pdbx_description
1 polymer ?
#
loop_
_entity_poly.entity_id
_entity_poly.type
_entity_poly.pdbx_seq_one_letter_code
_entity_poly.pdbx_strand_id
1 'polypeptide(L)'
;MGQKVHPVGYRIGVIYDWESRWYADGKKYAKFLHNDLELREWIRKRWNKAGVSRVEIERIGNVMRFTVWTARPGVVIGKQGAEIQAVREELQAKTGSRVMINIQE
;
A
#
# COMPACT_ATOMS: atom_id res chain seq x y z
N MET A 1 -31.74 5.79 18.33
CA MET A 1 -30.47 6.18 17.69
C MET A 1 -30.13 5.14 16.63
N GLY A 2 -30.02 5.52 15.36
CA GLY A 2 -29.78 4.59 14.25
C GLY A 2 -28.30 4.37 13.97
N GLN A 3 -27.91 3.14 13.62
CA GLN A 3 -26.56 2.82 13.15
C GLN A 3 -26.37 3.43 11.76
N LYS A 4 -25.30 4.23 11.57
CA LYS A 4 -24.95 4.82 10.28
C LYS A 4 -23.94 3.93 9.55
N VAL A 5 -24.15 3.73 8.26
CA VAL A 5 -23.24 2.95 7.40
C VAL A 5 -21.94 3.72 7.17
N HIS A 6 -20.82 2.99 7.04
CA HIS A 6 -19.53 3.60 6.72
C HIS A 6 -19.56 4.24 5.32
N PRO A 7 -19.31 5.56 5.19
CA PRO A 7 -19.51 6.29 3.95
C PRO A 7 -18.56 5.86 2.82
N VAL A 8 -17.32 5.48 3.16
CA VAL A 8 -16.35 4.98 2.16
C VAL A 8 -16.80 3.64 1.61
N GLY A 9 -17.03 2.64 2.48
CA GLY A 9 -17.49 1.31 2.09
C GLY A 9 -18.76 1.32 1.24
N TYR A 10 -19.73 2.17 1.60
CA TYR A 10 -20.97 2.31 0.82
C TYR A 10 -20.76 2.82 -0.62
N ARG A 11 -19.66 3.52 -0.89
CA ARG A 11 -19.36 4.15 -2.19
C ARG A 11 -18.28 3.42 -2.99
N ILE A 12 -17.77 2.29 -2.50
CA ILE A 12 -16.81 1.46 -3.22
C ILE A 12 -17.48 0.90 -4.48
N GLY A 13 -16.82 1.02 -5.63
CA GLY A 13 -17.33 0.55 -6.93
C GLY A 13 -18.30 1.52 -7.63
N VAL A 14 -18.61 2.67 -7.01
CA VAL A 14 -19.39 3.74 -7.63
C VAL A 14 -18.57 5.01 -7.80
N ILE A 15 -18.04 5.54 -6.68
CA ILE A 15 -17.26 6.78 -6.66
C ILE A 15 -15.84 6.50 -6.17
N TYR A 16 -15.70 5.64 -5.15
CA TYR A 16 -14.38 5.23 -4.65
C TYR A 16 -13.95 3.90 -5.26
N ASP A 17 -12.66 3.80 -5.53
CA ASP A 17 -12.00 2.56 -5.93
C ASP A 17 -11.35 1.86 -4.73
N TRP A 18 -11.02 0.58 -4.90
CA TRP A 18 -10.35 -0.23 -3.89
C TRP A 18 -8.92 0.24 -3.65
N GLU A 19 -8.49 0.22 -2.37
CA GLU A 19 -7.09 0.47 -2.01
C GLU A 19 -6.18 -0.74 -2.26
N SER A 20 -6.74 -1.92 -2.44
CA SER A 20 -5.98 -3.13 -2.78
C SER A 20 -6.62 -3.76 -4.00
N ARG A 21 -5.91 -3.74 -5.14
CA ARG A 21 -6.42 -4.18 -6.44
C ARG A 21 -5.58 -5.35 -6.93
N TRP A 22 -6.10 -6.55 -6.69
CA TRP A 22 -5.50 -7.79 -7.18
C TRP A 22 -6.50 -8.94 -7.11
N TYR A 23 -6.19 -10.01 -7.84
CA TYR A 23 -6.96 -11.25 -7.84
C TYR A 23 -6.10 -12.39 -7.28
N ALA A 24 -6.71 -13.27 -6.49
CA ALA A 24 -6.09 -14.51 -6.06
C ALA A 24 -7.15 -15.59 -5.83
N ASP A 25 -6.80 -16.84 -6.14
CA ASP A 25 -7.68 -17.98 -5.85
C ASP A 25 -7.88 -18.17 -4.33
N GLY A 26 -9.05 -18.65 -3.93
CA GLY A 26 -9.51 -18.64 -2.53
C GLY A 26 -8.54 -19.19 -1.49
N LYS A 27 -7.72 -20.20 -1.83
CA LYS A 27 -6.69 -20.74 -0.92
C LYS A 27 -5.53 -19.77 -0.66
N LYS A 28 -5.20 -18.92 -1.64
CA LYS A 28 -4.09 -17.94 -1.56
C LYS A 28 -4.57 -16.58 -1.07
N TYR A 29 -5.86 -16.26 -1.24
CA TYR A 29 -6.45 -14.97 -0.86
C TYR A 29 -6.16 -14.61 0.60
N ALA A 30 -6.47 -15.49 1.54
CA ALA A 30 -6.29 -15.21 2.97
C ALA A 30 -4.82 -14.90 3.30
N LYS A 31 -3.87 -15.65 2.73
CA LYS A 31 -2.44 -15.43 2.93
C LYS A 31 -1.98 -14.08 2.39
N PHE A 32 -2.42 -13.71 1.19
CA PHE A 32 -2.07 -12.42 0.60
C PHE A 32 -2.72 -11.25 1.33
N LEU A 33 -3.94 -11.42 1.84
CA LEU A 33 -4.62 -10.40 2.64
C LEU A 33 -3.86 -10.11 3.95
N HIS A 34 -3.41 -11.15 4.68
CA HIS A 34 -2.65 -10.96 5.92
C HIS A 34 -1.32 -10.25 5.63
N ASN A 35 -0.61 -10.67 4.58
CA ASN A 35 0.61 -10.01 4.16
C ASN A 35 0.37 -8.52 3.82
N ASP A 36 -0.71 -8.20 3.09
CA ASP A 36 -1.04 -6.81 2.73
C ASP A 36 -1.34 -5.94 3.96
N LEU A 37 -2.03 -6.48 4.96
CA LEU A 37 -2.31 -5.77 6.22
C LEU A 37 -1.01 -5.44 6.96
N GLU A 38 -0.11 -6.41 7.12
CA GLU A 38 1.19 -6.22 7.74
C GLU A 38 2.04 -5.20 6.99
N LEU A 39 2.08 -5.28 5.66
CA LEU A 39 2.83 -4.37 4.81
C LEU A 39 2.28 -2.94 4.90
N ARG A 40 0.95 -2.77 4.91
CA ARG A 40 0.33 -1.45 5.03
C ARG A 40 0.63 -0.81 6.38
N GLU A 41 0.57 -1.58 7.47
CA GLU A 41 0.97 -1.09 8.78
C GLU A 41 2.44 -0.71 8.84
N TRP A 42 3.31 -1.54 8.27
CA TRP A 42 4.74 -1.30 8.25
C TRP A 42 5.10 -0.02 7.48
N ILE A 43 4.50 0.19 6.30
CA ILE A 43 4.68 1.41 5.50
C ILE A 43 4.21 2.65 6.28
N ARG A 44 3.02 2.59 6.90
CA ARG A 44 2.49 3.70 7.70
C ARG A 44 3.38 4.02 8.91
N LYS A 45 3.91 3.01 9.59
CA LYS A 45 4.82 3.19 10.73
C LYS A 45 6.13 3.83 10.29
N ARG A 46 6.71 3.39 9.16
CA ARG A 46 7.98 3.91 8.65
C ARG A 46 7.89 5.38 8.22
N TRP A 47 6.84 5.74 7.48
CA TRP A 47 6.65 7.10 6.95
C TRP A 47 5.64 7.94 7.72
N ASN A 48 5.51 7.71 9.03
CA ASN A 48 4.59 8.45 9.88
C ASN A 48 4.82 9.98 9.81
N LYS A 49 6.08 10.41 9.64
CA LYS A 49 6.45 11.84 9.52
C LYS A 49 6.15 12.46 8.14
N ALA A 50 5.90 11.63 7.11
CA ALA A 50 5.66 12.09 5.75
C ALA A 50 4.20 12.52 5.51
N GLY A 51 3.26 12.14 6.37
CA GLY A 51 1.84 12.44 6.16
C GLY A 51 1.23 11.59 5.04
N VAL A 52 1.38 10.27 5.15
CA VAL A 52 0.80 9.30 4.21
C VAL A 52 -0.72 9.29 4.35
N SER A 53 -1.43 9.64 3.29
CA SER A 53 -2.90 9.66 3.26
C SER A 53 -3.47 8.30 2.87
N ARG A 54 -2.96 7.70 1.80
CA ARG A 54 -3.46 6.45 1.21
C ARG A 54 -2.28 5.58 0.74
N VAL A 55 -2.43 4.27 0.89
CA VAL A 55 -1.48 3.28 0.35
C VAL A 55 -2.26 2.31 -0.51
N GLU A 56 -2.05 2.39 -1.82
CA GLU A 56 -2.61 1.47 -2.77
C GLU A 56 -1.65 0.31 -3.02
N ILE A 57 -2.19 -0.92 -3.06
CA ILE A 57 -1.43 -2.13 -3.31
C ILE A 57 -2.01 -2.80 -4.54
N GLU A 58 -1.15 -3.06 -5.53
CA GLU A 58 -1.50 -3.87 -6.70
C GLU A 58 -0.56 -5.06 -6.79
N ARG A 59 -1.11 -6.21 -7.15
CA ARG A 59 -0.33 -7.42 -7.40
C ARG A 59 -0.57 -7.85 -8.84
N ILE A 60 0.49 -7.79 -9.65
CA ILE A 60 0.48 -8.20 -11.05
C ILE A 60 1.43 -9.39 -11.18
N GLY A 61 0.88 -10.61 -11.11
CA GLY A 61 1.68 -11.83 -11.07
C GLY A 61 2.65 -11.83 -9.88
N ASN A 62 3.96 -11.81 -10.15
CA ASN A 62 5.02 -11.79 -9.13
C ASN A 62 5.55 -10.37 -8.81
N VAL A 63 4.91 -9.33 -9.37
CA VAL A 63 5.26 -7.93 -9.14
C VAL A 63 4.26 -7.31 -8.17
N MET A 64 4.76 -6.72 -7.08
CA MET A 64 3.96 -5.92 -6.18
C MET A 64 4.23 -4.43 -6.44
N ARG A 65 3.18 -3.68 -6.74
CA ARG A 65 3.23 -2.23 -6.88
C ARG A 65 2.60 -1.59 -5.66
N PHE A 66 3.36 -0.73 -4.98
CA PHE A 66 2.85 0.14 -3.94
C PHE A 66 2.74 1.56 -4.50
N THR A 67 1.56 2.16 -4.44
CA THR A 67 1.40 3.58 -4.72
C THR A 67 1.09 4.30 -3.42
N VAL A 68 1.99 5.17 -3.00
CA VAL A 68 1.92 5.85 -1.71
C VAL A 68 1.57 7.31 -1.96
N TRP A 69 0.40 7.70 -1.49
CA TRP A 69 -0.09 9.07 -1.53
C TRP A 69 0.39 9.80 -0.28
N THR A 70 1.11 10.89 -0.46
CA THR A 70 1.79 11.58 0.63
C THR A 70 1.82 13.09 0.40
N ALA A 71 1.51 13.85 1.44
CA ALA A 71 1.60 15.31 1.40
C ALA A 71 3.06 15.82 1.34
N ARG A 72 4.05 14.97 1.69
CA ARG A 72 5.47 15.33 1.69
C ARG A 72 6.30 14.27 0.97
N PRO A 73 6.31 14.25 -0.37
CA PRO A 73 7.05 13.24 -1.15
C PRO A 73 8.56 13.26 -0.87
N GLY A 74 9.14 14.43 -0.60
CA GLY A 74 10.57 14.56 -0.31
C GLY A 74 11.05 13.75 0.90
N VAL A 75 10.19 13.58 1.93
CA VAL A 75 10.52 12.76 3.11
C VAL A 75 10.53 11.27 2.77
N VAL A 76 9.71 10.85 1.81
CA VAL A 76 9.60 9.44 1.38
C VAL A 76 10.74 9.05 0.43
N ILE A 77 11.16 9.98 -0.44
CA ILE A 77 12.28 9.77 -1.38
C ILE A 77 13.61 9.75 -0.61
N GLY A 78 13.76 10.62 0.38
CA GLY A 78 15.00 10.81 1.14
C GLY A 78 16.08 11.54 0.32
N LYS A 79 17.31 11.64 0.87
CA LYS A 79 18.43 12.29 0.17
C LYS A 79 18.82 11.46 -1.06
N GLN A 80 18.73 12.06 -2.26
CA GLN A 80 19.08 11.43 -3.54
C GLN A 80 18.39 10.08 -3.82
N GLY A 81 17.23 9.79 -3.21
CA GLY A 81 16.55 8.50 -3.40
C GLY A 81 17.12 7.34 -2.59
N ALA A 82 18.01 7.59 -1.62
CA ALA A 82 18.59 6.51 -0.80
C ALA A 82 17.52 5.78 0.04
N GLU A 83 16.54 6.51 0.57
CA GLU A 83 15.53 5.94 1.47
C GLU A 83 14.53 5.05 0.73
N ILE A 84 14.09 5.46 -0.47
CA ILE A 84 13.19 4.64 -1.28
C ILE A 84 13.87 3.34 -1.76
N GLN A 85 15.17 3.40 -2.05
CA GLN A 85 15.95 2.24 -2.47
C GLN A 85 16.11 1.24 -1.31
N ALA A 86 16.44 1.73 -0.11
CA ALA A 86 16.52 0.90 1.10
C ALA A 86 15.17 0.22 1.41
N VAL A 87 14.06 0.97 1.35
CA VAL A 87 12.72 0.42 1.58
C VAL A 87 12.34 -0.61 0.53
N ARG A 88 12.71 -0.39 -0.73
CA ARG A 88 12.47 -1.35 -1.81
C ARG A 88 13.21 -2.66 -1.55
N GLU A 89 14.46 -2.62 -1.12
CA GLU A 89 15.25 -3.80 -0.79
C GLU A 89 14.69 -4.55 0.42
N GLU A 90 14.33 -3.84 1.49
CA GLU A 90 13.70 -4.42 2.68
C GLU A 90 12.35 -5.11 2.35
N LEU A 91 11.53 -4.47 1.51
CA LEU A 91 10.26 -5.03 1.06
C LEU A 91 10.45 -6.26 0.15
N GLN A 92 11.43 -6.22 -0.75
CA GLN A 92 11.78 -7.38 -1.59
C GLN A 92 12.27 -8.55 -0.73
N ALA A 93 13.10 -8.30 0.29
CA ALA A 93 13.57 -9.33 1.22
C ALA A 93 12.42 -9.96 2.01
N LYS A 94 11.43 -9.17 2.46
CA LYS A 94 10.26 -9.65 3.21
C LYS A 94 9.25 -10.43 2.36
N THR A 95 9.01 -9.98 1.12
CA THR A 95 7.95 -10.54 0.26
C THR A 95 8.45 -11.58 -0.74
N GLY A 96 9.76 -11.64 -1.01
CA GLY A 96 10.35 -12.49 -2.04
C GLY A 96 9.88 -12.17 -3.47
N SER A 97 9.14 -11.06 -3.64
CA SER A 97 8.49 -10.64 -4.87
C SER A 97 9.17 -9.36 -5.40
N ARG A 98 9.07 -9.09 -6.69
CA ARG A 98 9.66 -7.85 -7.25
C ARG A 98 8.78 -6.66 -6.86
N VAL A 99 9.32 -5.78 -6.02
CA VAL A 99 8.61 -4.59 -5.56
C VAL A 99 8.90 -3.37 -6.43
N MET A 100 7.84 -2.65 -6.79
CA MET A 100 7.85 -1.30 -7.39
C MET A 100 7.14 -0.33 -6.44
N ILE A 101 7.75 0.83 -6.20
CA ILE A 101 7.19 1.87 -5.33
C ILE A 101 6.97 3.11 -6.18
N ASN A 102 5.73 3.59 -6.21
CA ASN A 102 5.30 4.81 -6.84
C ASN A 102 4.90 5.80 -5.73
N ILE A 103 5.30 7.06 -5.89
CA ILE A 103 4.95 8.14 -4.96
C ILE A 103 4.05 9.10 -5.72
N GLN A 104 2.93 9.46 -5.11
CA GLN A 104 1.95 10.41 -5.63
C GLN A 104 1.68 11.49 -4.57
N GLU A 105 1.36 12.69 -5.04
CA GLU A 105 0.97 13.84 -4.20
C GLU A 105 -0.55 13.86 -3.99
#